data_AF-A0A486XIL9-F1
#
_entry.id   AF-A0A486XIL9-F1
#
_cell.length_a   1.000
_cell.length_b   1.000
_cell.length_c   1.000
_cell.angle_alpha   90.00
_cell.angle_beta   90.00
_cell.angle_gamma   90.00
#
_symmetry.space_group_name_H-M   'P 1'
#
loop_
_entity.id
_entity.type
_entity.pdbx_description
1 polymer ?
#
loop_
_entity_poly.entity_id
_entity_poly.type
_entity_poly.pdbx_seq_one_letter_code
_entity_poly.pdbx_strand_id
1 'polypeptide(L)' 'MLLMLLTFSVHGAPQFSQGECQKLNAERLDIKKKLRQPYGMAQGIKLQQRQEEVTRVLNRHCKKPTANPPQR' A
#
# COMPACT_ATOMS: atom_id res chain seq x y z
N MET A 1 21.01 31.55 -22.06
CA MET A 1 21.32 30.81 -20.81
C MET A 1 20.49 29.55 -20.80
N LEU A 2 21.14 28.39 -20.85
CA LEU A 2 20.51 27.08 -21.03
C LEU A 2 20.14 26.51 -19.65
N LEU A 3 18.84 26.50 -19.29
CA LEU A 3 18.38 25.86 -18.06
C LEU A 3 18.45 24.33 -18.24
N MET A 4 19.47 23.73 -17.64
CA MET A 4 19.58 22.28 -17.43
C MET A 4 18.44 21.83 -16.50
N LEU A 5 17.38 21.28 -17.10
CA LEU A 5 16.35 20.53 -16.39
C LEU A 5 16.97 19.22 -15.90
N LEU A 6 17.46 19.22 -14.66
CA LEU A 6 17.78 18.03 -13.90
C LEU A 6 16.53 17.14 -13.80
N THR A 7 16.46 16.13 -14.65
CA THR A 7 15.46 15.07 -14.54
C THR A 7 15.82 14.23 -13.32
N PHE A 8 15.22 14.55 -12.18
CA PHE A 8 15.25 13.70 -11.00
C PHE A 8 14.52 12.40 -11.34
N SER A 9 15.26 11.37 -11.73
CA SER A 9 14.75 10.00 -11.81
C SER A 9 14.47 9.51 -10.40
N VAL A 10 13.32 9.90 -9.87
CA VAL A 10 12.72 9.29 -8.69
C VAL A 10 12.40 7.86 -9.08
N HIS A 11 13.30 6.94 -8.76
CA HIS A 11 13.06 5.50 -8.85
C HIS A 11 12.11 5.11 -7.71
N GLY A 12 10.87 5.58 -7.79
CA GLY A 12 9.77 5.11 -6.97
C GLY A 12 9.42 3.70 -7.40
N ALA A 13 9.18 2.81 -6.44
CA ALA A 13 8.57 1.52 -6.74
C ALA A 13 7.32 1.74 -7.63
N PRO A 14 7.07 0.89 -8.64
CA PRO A 14 5.96 1.09 -9.55
C PRO A 14 4.68 1.26 -8.74
N GLN A 15 4.02 2.41 -8.92
CA GLN A 15 2.76 2.71 -8.26
C GLN A 15 1.70 1.78 -8.85
N PHE A 16 0.98 1.08 -7.98
CA PHE A 16 -0.13 0.25 -8.43
C PHE A 16 -1.27 1.15 -8.92
N SER A 17 -2.03 0.64 -9.89
CA SER A 17 -3.25 1.30 -10.32
C SER A 17 -4.21 1.45 -9.15
N GLN A 18 -5.11 2.44 -9.25
CA GLN A 18 -6.14 2.64 -8.23
C GLN A 18 -6.97 1.38 -7.99
N GLY A 19 -7.27 0.61 -9.04
CA GLY A 19 -8.02 -0.65 -8.94
C GLY A 19 -7.26 -1.74 -8.17
N GLU A 20 -5.95 -1.89 -8.37
CA GLU A 20 -5.12 -2.81 -7.59
C GLU A 20 -5.05 -2.42 -6.11
N CYS A 21 -4.90 -1.12 -5.84
CA CYS A 21 -4.92 -0.60 -4.48
C CYS A 21 -6.27 -0.77 -3.78
N GLN A 22 -7.37 -0.68 -4.51
CA GLN A 22 -8.72 -0.97 -3.99
C GLN A 22 -8.87 -2.46 -3.67
N LYS A 23 -8.42 -3.36 -4.55
CA LYS A 23 -8.44 -4.81 -4.31
C LYS A 23 -7.64 -5.19 -3.06
N LEU A 24 -6.42 -4.68 -2.92
CA LEU A 24 -5.58 -4.90 -1.73
C LEU A 24 -6.22 -4.33 -0.45
N ASN A 25 -6.86 -3.16 -0.53
CA ASN A 25 -7.59 -2.61 0.62
C ASN A 25 -8.81 -3.47 0.99
N ALA A 26 -9.54 -3.98 0.01
CA ALA A 26 -10.67 -4.89 0.24
C ALA A 26 -10.19 -6.19 0.91
N GLU A 27 -9.08 -6.77 0.44
CA GLU A 27 -8.46 -7.94 1.07
C GLU A 27 -8.05 -7.65 2.53
N ARG A 28 -7.41 -6.50 2.79
CA ARG A 28 -7.06 -6.08 4.15
C ARG A 28 -8.29 -6.00 5.06
N LEU A 29 -9.42 -5.49 4.55
CA LEU A 29 -10.66 -5.38 5.32
C LEU A 29 -11.29 -6.76 5.59
N ASP A 30 -11.27 -7.65 4.60
CA ASP A 30 -11.74 -9.03 4.76
C ASP A 30 -10.92 -9.79 5.82
N ILE A 31 -9.59 -9.67 5.79
CA ILE A 31 -8.70 -10.27 6.79
C ILE A 31 -9.02 -9.73 8.19
N LYS A 32 -9.20 -8.41 8.33
CA LYS A 32 -9.62 -7.80 9.61
C LYS A 32 -10.97 -8.31 10.08
N LYS A 33 -11.91 -8.58 9.17
CA LYS A 33 -13.21 -9.18 9.50
C LYS A 33 -13.03 -10.60 10.01
N LYS A 34 -12.21 -11.42 9.35
CA LYS A 34 -11.90 -12.80 9.76
C LYS A 34 -11.20 -12.86 11.12
N LEU A 35 -10.27 -11.95 11.39
CA LEU A 35 -9.59 -11.83 12.70
C LEU A 35 -10.52 -11.37 13.83
N ARG A 36 -11.72 -10.85 13.54
CA ARG A 36 -12.73 -10.53 14.55
C ARG A 36 -13.67 -11.70 14.85
N GLN A 37 -13.56 -12.80 14.11
CA GLN A 37 -14.33 -14.01 14.34
C GLN A 37 -13.49 -15.02 15.13
N PRO A 38 -14.10 -16.01 15.80
CA PRO A 38 -13.36 -17.15 16.32
C PRO A 38 -12.57 -17.83 15.20
N TYR A 39 -11.28 -18.08 15.45
CA TYR A 39 -10.39 -18.78 14.52
C TYR A 39 -9.53 -19.78 15.27
N GLY A 40 -9.12 -20.85 14.58
CA GLY A 40 -8.11 -21.76 15.10
C GLY A 40 -6.72 -21.12 15.08
N MET A 41 -5.81 -21.59 15.94
CA MET A 41 -4.44 -21.03 16.05
C MET A 41 -3.72 -20.92 14.69
N ALA A 42 -3.70 -21.99 13.90
CA ALA A 42 -3.05 -22.01 12.60
C ALA A 42 -3.69 -21.03 11.60
N GLN A 43 -5.01 -20.84 11.68
CA GLN A 43 -5.72 -19.87 10.84
C GLN A 43 -5.39 -18.43 11.26
N GLY A 44 -5.34 -18.17 12.58
CA GLY A 44 -4.95 -16.87 13.12
C GLY A 44 -3.56 -16.43 12.67
N ILE A 45 -2.57 -17.32 12.75
CA ILE A 45 -1.19 -17.05 12.30
C ILE A 45 -1.18 -16.68 10.81
N LYS A 46 -1.85 -17.48 9.96
CA LYS A 46 -1.92 -17.20 8.52
C LYS A 46 -2.59 -15.85 8.22
N LEU A 47 -3.68 -15.53 8.92
CA LEU A 47 -4.38 -14.27 8.75
C LEU A 47 -3.52 -13.07 9.17
N GLN A 48 -2.79 -13.18 10.28
CA GLN A 48 -1.86 -12.13 10.73
C GLN A 48 -0.71 -11.92 9.74
N GLN A 49 -0.05 -13.01 9.30
CA GLN A 49 1.00 -12.94 8.29
C GLN A 49 0.50 -12.28 7.01
N ARG A 50 -0.70 -12.66 6.54
CA ARG A 50 -1.29 -12.06 5.34
C ARG A 50 -1.66 -10.60 5.55
N GLN A 51 -2.14 -10.22 6.73
CA GLN A 51 -2.45 -8.83 7.05
C GLN A 51 -1.19 -7.94 6.97
N GLU A 52 -0.06 -8.42 7.51
CA GLU A 52 1.22 -7.72 7.45
C GLU A 52 1.71 -7.56 6.01
N GLU A 53 1.65 -8.63 5.23
CA GLU A 53 2.04 -8.63 3.81
C GLU A 53 1.24 -7.59 3.02
N VAL A 54 -0.09 -7.66 3.07
CA VAL A 54 -0.97 -6.73 2.35
C VAL A 54 -0.73 -5.29 2.79
N THR A 55 -0.48 -5.06 4.09
CA THR A 55 -0.18 -3.72 4.60
C THR A 55 1.16 -3.19 4.07
N ARG A 56 2.20 -4.02 4.00
CA ARG A 56 3.49 -3.65 3.40
C ARG A 56 3.35 -3.30 1.93
N VAL A 57 2.61 -4.11 1.16
CA VAL A 57 2.37 -3.87 -0.27
C VAL A 57 1.62 -2.54 -0.47
N LEU A 58 0.54 -2.31 0.29
CA LEU A 58 -0.21 -1.04 0.25
C LEU A 58 0.69 0.16 0.56
N ASN A 59 1.54 0.08 1.58
CA ASN A 59 2.43 1.20 1.95
C ASN A 59 3.51 1.48 0.90
N ARG A 60 3.96 0.43 0.20
CA ARG A 60 5.01 0.54 -0.83
C ARG A 60 4.46 1.04 -2.16
N HIS A 61 3.31 0.53 -2.60
CA HIS A 61 2.81 0.71 -3.97
C HIS A 61 1.56 1.59 -4.08
N CYS A 62 0.82 1.78 -2.98
CA CYS A 62 -0.45 2.51 -2.97
C CYS A 62 -0.36 3.83 -2.20
N LYS A 63 0.81 4.48 -2.24
CA LYS A 63 0.98 5.83 -1.68
C LYS A 63 -0.02 6.76 -2.36
N LYS A 64 -0.84 7.45 -1.56
CA LYS A 64 -1.55 8.64 -2.07
C LYS A 64 -0.46 9.60 -2.58
N PRO A 65 -0.58 10.17 -3.79
CA PRO A 65 0.30 11.27 -4.16
C PRO A 65 0.15 12.31 -3.04
N THR A 66 1.22 12.55 -2.28
CA THR A 66 1.28 13.71 -1.41
C THR A 66 1.10 14.88 -2.36
N ALA A 67 -0.06 15.54 -2.30
CA ALA A 67 -0.19 16.87 -2.86
C ALA A 67 1.02 17.63 -2.30
N ASN A 68 1.91 18.08 -3.19
CA ASN A 68 3.02 18.93 -2.79
C ASN A 68 2.45 19.97 -1.82
N PRO A 69 2.96 20.09 -0.57
CA PRO A 69 2.55 21.21 0.25
C PRO A 69 2.83 22.47 -0.59
N PRO A 70 1.88 23.41 -0.69
CA PRO A 70 2.14 24.65 -1.42
C PRO A 70 3.39 25.27 -0.79
N GLN A 71 4.45 25.41 -1.59
CA GLN A 71 5.61 26.17 -1.19
C GLN A 71 5.11 27.61 -0.99
N ARG A 72 5.07 28.03 0.27
CA ARG A 72 4.73 29.39 0.66
C ARG A 72 6.00 30.18 0.89
#